data_AF-A0A8D8NZT3-F1
#
_entry.id   AF-A0A8D8NZT3-F1
#
_cell.length_a   1.000
_cell.length_b   1.000
_cell.length_c   1.000
_cell.angle_alpha   90.00
_cell.angle_beta   90.00
_cell.angle_gamma   90.00
#
_symmetry.space_group_name_H-M   'P 1'
#
loop_
_entity.id
_entity.type
_entity.pdbx_description
1 polymer ?
#
loop_
_entity_poly.entity_id
_entity_poly.type
_entity_poly.pdbx_seq_one_letter_code
_entity_poly.pdbx_strand_id
1 'polypeptide(L)'
;MFSSMKTALTVAARAEQVLARGYAAKTAAKAAAVAQGKVVAVIGAVVDVQFEDNLPPILNALEVQGRQARLVLEVAQHLGENTVRTIAMDGTEGLVRGQG
;
A
#
# COMPACT_ATOMS: atom_id res chain seq x y z
N MET A 1 40.75 -5.52 -16.58
CA MET A 1 39.96 -6.62 -15.95
C MET A 1 38.88 -6.17 -14.96
N PHE A 2 38.86 -4.92 -14.45
CA PHE A 2 37.87 -4.47 -13.44
C PHE A 2 36.52 -3.96 -13.97
N SER A 3 36.38 -3.70 -15.28
CA SER A 3 35.14 -3.11 -15.85
C SER A 3 34.01 -4.12 -16.02
N SER A 4 34.32 -5.38 -16.36
CA SER A 4 33.30 -6.42 -16.61
C SER A 4 32.55 -6.82 -15.34
N MET A 5 33.19 -6.71 -14.17
CA MET A 5 32.59 -7.06 -12.88
C MET A 5 31.56 -6.02 -12.40
N LYS A 6 31.72 -4.74 -12.77
CA LYS A 6 30.72 -3.69 -12.45
C LYS A 6 29.46 -3.79 -13.31
N THR A 7 29.59 -4.17 -14.58
CA THR A 7 28.44 -4.40 -15.47
C THR A 7 27.61 -5.59 -15.00
N ALA A 8 28.25 -6.70 -14.63
CA ALA A 8 27.57 -7.88 -14.12
C ALA A 8 26.77 -7.59 -12.83
N LEU A 9 27.34 -6.81 -11.91
CA LEU A 9 26.67 -6.42 -10.66
C LEU A 9 25.45 -5.52 -10.92
N THR A 10 25.54 -4.62 -11.91
CA THR A 10 24.43 -3.71 -12.27
C THR A 10 23.26 -4.47 -12.91
N VAL A 11 23.53 -5.53 -13.69
CA VAL A 11 22.49 -6.38 -14.30
C VAL A 11 21.81 -7.26 -13.25
N ALA A 12 22.57 -7.81 -12.28
CA ALA A 12 22.01 -8.57 -11.18
C ALA A 12 21.06 -7.74 -10.30
N ALA A 13 21.46 -6.50 -9.97
CA ALA A 13 20.60 -5.58 -9.21
C ALA A 13 19.31 -5.20 -9.98
N ARG A 14 19.38 -5.06 -11.31
CA ARG A 14 18.21 -4.81 -12.16
C ARG A 14 17.28 -6.03 -12.23
N ALA A 15 17.81 -7.24 -12.25
CA ALA A 15 17.03 -8.48 -12.28
C ALA A 15 16.26 -8.71 -10.97
N GLU A 16 16.88 -8.46 -9.82
CA GLU A 16 16.22 -8.53 -8.51
C GLU A 16 15.08 -7.50 -8.40
N GLN A 17 15.29 -6.28 -8.89
CA GLN A 17 14.24 -5.25 -8.93
C GLN A 17 13.05 -5.63 -9.82
N VAL A 18 13.28 -6.35 -10.93
CA VAL A 18 12.21 -6.82 -11.83
C VAL A 18 11.44 -7.99 -11.22
N LEU A 19 12.12 -8.92 -10.54
CA LEU A 19 11.49 -10.07 -9.88
C LEU A 19 10.71 -9.67 -8.62
N ALA A 20 11.19 -8.69 -7.86
CA ALA A 20 10.47 -8.12 -6.71
C ALA A 20 9.12 -7.50 -7.13
N ARG A 21 9.04 -6.87 -8.31
CA ARG A 21 7.78 -6.36 -8.87
C ARG A 21 6.81 -7.47 -9.30
N GLY A 22 7.34 -8.61 -9.77
CA GLY A 22 6.53 -9.72 -10.28
C GLY A 22 5.76 -10.50 -9.21
N TYR A 23 6.35 -10.67 -8.02
CA TYR A 23 5.70 -11.42 -6.94
C TYR A 23 4.52 -10.67 -6.31
N ALA A 24 4.59 -9.34 -6.21
CA ALA A 24 3.48 -8.52 -5.67
C ALA A 24 2.26 -8.48 -6.61
N ALA A 25 2.46 -8.53 -7.92
CA ALA A 25 1.39 -8.39 -8.89
C ALA A 25 0.51 -9.65 -9.05
N LYS A 26 1.04 -10.85 -8.76
CA LYS A 26 0.40 -12.11 -9.14
C LYS A 26 -0.65 -12.62 -8.14
N THR A 27 -0.72 -12.07 -6.94
CA THR A 27 -1.71 -12.45 -5.89
C THR A 27 -2.84 -11.43 -5.71
N ALA A 28 -2.69 -10.20 -6.21
CA ALA A 28 -3.68 -9.13 -6.11
C ALA A 28 -4.96 -9.36 -6.97
N ALA A 29 -4.93 -10.32 -7.91
CA ALA A 29 -5.97 -10.47 -8.93
C ALA A 29 -7.27 -11.17 -8.46
N LYS A 30 -7.35 -11.69 -7.24
CA LYS A 30 -8.62 -12.20 -6.68
C LYS A 30 -9.28 -11.10 -5.87
N ALA A 31 -9.78 -10.10 -6.59
CA ALA A 31 -10.26 -8.83 -6.05
C ALA A 31 -11.48 -9.02 -5.14
N ALA A 32 -11.36 -8.59 -3.88
CA ALA A 32 -12.47 -7.95 -3.20
C ALA A 32 -12.89 -6.73 -4.04
N ALA A 33 -14.20 -6.44 -4.12
CA ALA A 33 -14.70 -5.30 -4.87
C ALA A 33 -13.86 -4.04 -4.55
N VAL A 34 -13.43 -3.31 -5.58
CA VAL A 34 -12.59 -2.10 -5.44
C VAL A 34 -13.46 -1.01 -4.81
N ALA A 35 -13.61 -1.05 -3.49
CA ALA A 35 -14.26 0.01 -2.73
C ALA A 35 -13.26 1.15 -2.56
N GLN A 36 -13.58 2.35 -3.05
CA GLN A 36 -12.78 3.53 -2.75
C GLN A 36 -13.07 4.01 -1.33
N GLY A 37 -12.01 4.21 -0.55
CA GLY A 37 -12.08 4.79 0.79
C GLY A 37 -11.53 6.21 0.80
N LYS A 38 -11.88 6.98 1.83
CA LYS A 38 -11.35 8.32 2.10
C LYS A 38 -10.71 8.35 3.48
N VAL A 39 -9.52 8.91 3.59
CA VAL A 39 -8.84 9.12 4.87
C VAL A 39 -9.67 10.09 5.71
N VAL A 40 -10.11 9.66 6.89
CA VAL A 40 -10.85 10.51 7.82
C VAL A 40 -9.98 10.97 8.99
N ALA A 41 -8.96 10.22 9.39
CA ALA A 41 -8.01 10.64 10.42
C ALA A 41 -6.61 10.04 10.20
N VAL A 42 -5.58 10.75 10.67
CA VAL A 42 -4.18 10.32 10.66
C VAL A 42 -3.59 10.61 12.04
N ILE A 43 -3.18 9.56 12.76
CA ILE A 43 -2.62 9.63 14.12
C ILE A 43 -1.35 8.79 14.13
N GLY A 44 -0.21 9.42 13.83
CA GLY A 44 1.06 8.70 13.65
C GLY A 44 0.94 7.63 12.57
N ALA A 45 1.23 6.37 12.91
CA ALA A 45 1.10 5.22 12.01
C ALA A 45 -0.35 4.71 11.87
N VAL A 46 -1.30 5.22 12.66
CA VAL A 46 -2.70 4.79 12.61
C VAL A 46 -3.48 5.71 11.67
N VAL A 47 -4.15 5.13 10.67
CA VAL A 47 -4.95 5.86 9.70
C VAL A 47 -6.36 5.29 9.69
N ASP A 48 -7.36 6.13 9.93
CA ASP A 48 -8.77 5.74 9.84
C ASP A 48 -9.28 6.10 8.43
N VAL A 49 -9.91 5.13 7.76
CA VAL A 49 -10.40 5.25 6.39
C VAL A 49 -11.89 4.90 6.35
N GLN A 50 -12.70 5.81 5.81
CA GLN A 50 -14.12 5.61 5.64
C GLN A 50 -14.44 5.18 4.22
N PHE A 51 -15.32 4.20 4.07
CA PHE A 51 -15.83 3.70 2.81
C PHE A 51 -17.30 4.07 2.66
N GLU A 52 -17.78 4.18 1.43
CA GLU A 52 -19.22 4.40 1.18
C GLU A 52 -20.00 3.10 1.47
N ASP A 53 -19.47 1.97 0.99
CA ASP A 53 -20.02 0.62 1.19
C ASP A 53 -18.91 -0.43 1.06
N ASN A 54 -19.24 -1.70 1.34
CA ASN A 54 -18.36 -2.86 1.19
C ASN A 54 -17.03 -2.71 1.95
N LEU A 55 -17.10 -2.74 3.28
CA LEU A 55 -15.92 -2.58 4.13
C LEU A 55 -14.88 -3.67 3.85
N PRO A 56 -13.63 -3.29 3.57
CA PRO A 56 -12.56 -4.27 3.39
C PRO A 56 -12.39 -5.11 4.66
N PRO A 57 -12.13 -6.43 4.54
CA PRO A 57 -11.96 -7.29 5.70
C PRO A 57 -10.69 -6.92 6.48
N ILE A 58 -10.64 -7.34 7.75
CA ILE A 58 -9.43 -7.22 8.57
C ILE A 58 -8.29 -8.01 7.91
N LEU A 59 -7.06 -7.52 8.07
CA LEU A 59 -5.82 -7.96 7.40
C LEU A 59 -5.77 -7.67 5.90
N ASN A 60 -6.78 -7.00 5.32
CA ASN A 60 -6.71 -6.58 3.93
C ASN A 60 -5.79 -5.36 3.76
N ALA A 61 -5.05 -5.33 2.66
CA ALA A 61 -4.21 -4.19 2.29
C ALA A 61 -4.99 -3.16 1.47
N LEU A 62 -4.82 -1.89 1.78
CA LEU A 62 -5.28 -0.74 1.03
C LEU A 62 -4.07 0.02 0.48
N GLU A 63 -4.16 0.54 -0.73
CA GLU A 63 -3.12 1.36 -1.33
C GLU A 63 -3.59 2.80 -1.45
N VAL A 64 -2.80 3.73 -0.90
CA VAL A 64 -3.09 5.17 -1.01
C VAL A 64 -2.72 5.67 -2.41
N GLN A 65 -3.68 6.27 -3.12
CA GLN A 65 -3.45 6.78 -4.46
C GLN A 65 -2.86 8.20 -4.44
N GLY A 66 -2.28 8.61 -5.57
CA GLY A 66 -1.79 9.98 -5.77
C GLY A 66 -0.49 10.34 -5.03
N ARG A 67 0.25 9.34 -4.52
CA ARG A 67 1.56 9.54 -3.87
C ARG A 67 2.70 9.09 -4.79
N GLN A 68 3.86 9.75 -4.66
CA GLN A 68 5.08 9.35 -5.37
C GLN A 68 5.65 8.04 -4.81
N ALA A 69 5.65 7.90 -3.48
CA ALA A 69 6.03 6.67 -2.80
C ALA A 69 4.77 5.82 -2.51
N ARG A 70 4.88 4.51 -2.71
CA ARG A 70 3.80 3.56 -2.40
C ARG A 70 3.60 3.52 -0.89
N LEU A 71 2.40 3.85 -0.41
CA LEU A 71 1.99 3.55 0.95
C LEU A 71 0.91 2.48 0.95
N VAL A 72 1.15 1.44 1.74
CA VAL A 72 0.17 0.39 2.04
C VAL A 72 -0.36 0.61 3.46
N LEU A 73 -1.67 0.50 3.62
CA LEU A 73 -2.37 0.50 4.90
C LEU A 73 -2.98 -0.89 5.12
N GLU A 74 -2.73 -1.51 6.26
CA GLU A 74 -3.37 -2.79 6.61
C GLU A 74 -4.57 -2.56 7.52
N VAL A 75 -5.73 -3.13 7.18
CA VAL A 75 -6.93 -3.04 8.01
C VAL A 75 -6.73 -3.84 9.30
N ALA A 76 -6.76 -3.15 10.45
CA ALA A 76 -6.59 -3.77 11.77
C ALA A 76 -7.92 -4.02 12.49
N GLN A 77 -8.92 -3.16 12.27
CA GLN A 77 -10.23 -3.26 12.92
C GLN A 77 -11.31 -2.50 12.16
N HIS A 78 -12.57 -2.89 12.36
CA HIS A 78 -13.75 -2.13 11.95
C HIS A 78 -14.24 -1.29 13.13
N LEU A 79 -14.44 0.01 12.91
CA LEU A 79 -14.87 0.95 13.95
C LEU A 79 -16.39 1.16 13.99
N GLY A 80 -17.11 0.72 12.96
CA GLY A 80 -18.50 1.12 12.69
C GLY A 80 -18.55 2.32 11.74
N GLU A 81 -19.76 2.79 11.41
CA GLU A 81 -19.97 3.96 10.52
C GLU A 81 -19.19 3.89 9.20
N ASN A 82 -19.15 2.68 8.63
CA ASN A 82 -18.39 2.35 7.43
C ASN A 82 -16.90 2.74 7.48
N THR A 83 -16.32 2.80 8.68
CA THR A 83 -14.93 3.19 8.92
C THR A 83 -14.11 2.01 9.40
N VAL A 84 -12.91 1.87 8.82
CA VAL A 84 -11.91 0.92 9.27
C VAL A 84 -10.70 1.68 9.81
N ARG A 85 -10.07 1.12 10.84
CA ARG A 85 -8.78 1.59 11.32
C ARG A 85 -7.69 0.72 10.75
N THR A 86 -6.68 1.39 10.22
CA THR A 86 -5.56 0.78 9.52
C THR A 86 -4.23 1.13 10.17
N ILE A 87 -3.23 0.29 9.94
CA ILE A 87 -1.84 0.52 10.32
C ILE A 87 -1.05 0.77 9.04
N ALA A 88 -0.36 1.90 8.98
CA ALA A 88 0.50 2.26 7.87
C ALA A 88 1.78 1.43 7.91
N MET A 89 2.13 0.82 6.77
CA MET A 89 3.34 0.00 6.62
C MET A 89 4.61 0.83 6.36
N ASP A 90 4.45 2.15 6.19
CA ASP A 90 5.51 3.14 6.00
C ASP A 90 5.02 4.53 6.46
N GLY A 91 5.84 5.56 6.30
CA GLY A 91 5.57 6.94 6.71
C GLY A 91 4.24 7.52 6.18
N THR A 92 3.50 8.18 7.08
CA THR A 92 2.21 8.84 6.81
C THR A 92 2.37 10.33 6.53
N GLU A 93 3.60 10.82 6.35
CA GLU A 93 3.87 12.23 6.04
C GLU A 93 3.17 12.65 4.75
N GLY A 94 2.52 13.81 4.81
CA GLY A 94 1.79 14.38 3.68
C GLY A 94 0.45 13.71 3.38
N LEU A 95 0.00 12.73 4.17
CA LEU A 95 -1.34 12.17 4.04
C LEU A 95 -2.38 13.18 4.54
N VAL A 96 -3.38 13.50 3.71
CA VAL A 96 -4.41 14.50 4.00
C VAL A 96 -5.78 13.84 4.11
N ARG A 97 -6.64 14.37 4.97
CA ARG A 97 -8.04 13.94 5.08
C ARG A 97 -8.76 14.15 3.74
N GLY A 98 -9.60 13.20 3.35
CA GLY A 98 -10.31 13.18 2.08
C GLY A 98 -9.52 12.54 0.92
N GLN A 99 -8.24 12.21 1.11
CA GLN A 99 -7.46 11.45 0.13
C GLN A 99 -7.95 10.00 0.04
N GLY A 100 -7.94 9.43 -1.16
CA GLY A 100 -8.29 8.03 -1.45
C GLY A 100 -7.23 7.29 -2.23
#